data_AF-A0A526Z0M8-F1
#
_entry.id   AF-A0A526Z0M8-F1
#
_cell.length_a   1.000
_cell.length_b   1.000
_cell.length_c   1.000
_cell.angle_alpha   90.00
_cell.angle_beta   90.00
_cell.angle_gamma   90.00
#
_symmetry.space_group_name_H-M   'P 1'
#
loop_
_entity.id
_entity.type
_entity.pdbx_description
1 polymer ?
#
loop_
_entity_poly.entity_id
_entity_poly.type
_entity_poly.pdbx_seq_one_letter_code
_entity_poly.pdbx_strand_id
1 'polypeptide(L)'
;FYTVLLRRAKFAIELLPTVVLLLGAGALAALPLYLWELFSGERSALHANGLMALAYVAGPGGALMYYLYNRSVETLGAGRASMLLYLQTVFVAVLAYLFLGESLHDYDLAGAAFIVAGLLLATAIKPRQRTVHVA
;
A
#
# COMPACT_ATOMS: atom_id res chain seq x y z
N PHE A 1 13.83 13.25 -0.81
CA PHE A 1 15.10 12.55 -1.09
C PHE A 1 14.90 11.17 -1.70
N TYR A 2 14.08 10.30 -1.10
CA TYR A 2 13.74 8.95 -1.62
C TYR A 2 13.22 8.95 -3.08
N THR A 3 12.29 9.85 -3.41
CA THR A 3 11.70 9.96 -4.75
C THR A 3 12.66 10.47 -5.83
N VAL A 4 13.71 11.19 -5.44
CA VAL A 4 14.75 11.70 -6.36
C VAL A 4 15.78 10.61 -6.66
N LEU A 5 16.10 9.78 -5.66
CA LEU A 5 17.03 8.64 -5.82
C LEU A 5 16.43 7.53 -6.70
N LEU A 6 15.12 7.27 -6.56
CA LEU A 6 14.38 6.33 -7.43
C LEU A 6 14.36 6.75 -8.91
N ARG A 7 14.43 8.04 -9.22
CA ARG A 7 14.48 8.53 -10.62
C ARG A 7 15.84 8.30 -11.29
N ARG A 8 16.93 8.22 -10.51
CA ARG A 8 18.29 7.98 -11.02
C ARG A 8 18.65 6.51 -11.08
N ALA A 9 18.10 5.70 -10.18
CA ALA A 9 18.22 4.27 -10.25
C ALA A 9 17.26 3.73 -11.32
N LYS A 10 17.64 3.88 -12.60
CA LYS A 10 17.05 3.10 -13.70
C LYS A 10 17.42 1.63 -13.52
N PHE A 11 16.90 1.00 -12.48
CA PHE A 11 16.81 -0.44 -12.46
C PHE A 11 15.77 -0.79 -13.52
N ALA A 12 16.25 -1.16 -14.70
CA ALA A 12 15.46 -1.87 -15.72
C ALA A 12 15.20 -3.30 -15.23
N ILE A 13 14.70 -3.41 -14.00
CA ILE A 13 14.35 -4.65 -13.35
C ILE A 13 12.90 -4.90 -13.72
N GLU A 14 12.64 -6.08 -14.29
CA GLU A 14 11.31 -6.52 -14.65
C GLU A 14 10.36 -6.46 -13.44
N LEU A 15 9.05 -6.33 -13.69
CA LEU A 15 8.03 -6.11 -12.66
C LEU A 15 8.09 -7.13 -11.51
N LEU A 16 8.39 -8.40 -11.84
CA LEU A 16 8.44 -9.52 -10.91
C LEU A 16 9.58 -9.41 -9.89
N PRO A 17 10.85 -9.22 -10.28
CA PRO A 17 11.94 -9.06 -9.32
C PRO A 17 11.79 -7.84 -8.40
N THR A 18 11.14 -6.76 -8.84
CA THR A 18 10.82 -5.63 -7.94
C THR A 18 9.84 -6.03 -6.82
N VAL A 19 8.80 -6.81 -7.15
CA VAL A 19 7.83 -7.31 -6.16
C VAL A 19 8.51 -8.27 -5.17
N VAL A 20 9.36 -9.18 -5.66
CA VAL A 20 10.12 -10.10 -4.80
C VAL A 20 11.05 -9.34 -3.86
N LEU A 21 11.73 -8.30 -4.34
CA LEU A 21 12.61 -7.48 -3.52
C LEU A 21 11.84 -6.72 -2.42
N LEU A 22 10.69 -6.13 -2.74
CA LEU A 22 9.83 -5.42 -1.79
C LEU A 22 9.31 -6.35 -0.69
N LEU A 23 8.77 -7.51 -1.07
CA LEU A 23 8.27 -8.51 -0.12
C LEU A 23 9.40 -9.10 0.73
N GLY A 24 10.53 -9.43 0.10
CA GLY A 24 11.70 -9.96 0.79
C GLY A 24 12.29 -8.97 1.80
N ALA A 25 12.39 -7.70 1.43
CA ALA A 25 12.83 -6.64 2.34
C ALA A 25 11.85 -6.44 3.52
N GLY A 26 10.54 -6.50 3.26
CA GLY A 26 9.52 -6.46 4.30
C GLY A 26 9.63 -7.63 5.28
N ALA A 27 9.84 -8.85 4.77
CA ALA A 27 10.05 -10.05 5.59
C ALA A 27 11.32 -9.94 6.45
N LEU A 28 12.43 -9.48 5.86
CA LEU A 28 13.69 -9.24 6.57
C LEU A 28 13.54 -8.19 7.68
N ALA A 29 12.78 -7.12 7.43
CA ALA A 29 12.51 -6.08 8.42
C ALA A 29 11.61 -6.57 9.56
N ALA A 30 10.68 -7.50 9.28
CA ALA A 30 9.81 -8.11 10.28
C ALA A 30 10.52 -9.22 11.10
N LEU A 31 11.57 -9.83 10.55
CA LEU A 31 12.32 -10.92 11.19
C LEU A 31 12.83 -10.60 12.61
N PRO A 32 13.48 -9.47 12.91
CA PRO A 32 13.94 -9.16 14.27
C PRO A 32 12.80 -8.99 15.28
N LEU A 33 11.66 -8.45 14.85
CA LEU A 33 10.46 -8.35 15.69
C LEU A 33 9.89 -9.74 16.00
N TYR A 34 9.82 -10.61 14.99
CA TYR A 34 9.39 -11.99 15.18
C TYR A 34 10.33 -12.79 16.11
N LEU A 35 11.64 -12.59 15.97
CA LEU A 35 12.62 -13.20 16.87
C LEU A 35 12.43 -12.70 18.31
N TRP A 36 12.21 -11.40 18.50
CA TRP A 36 11.91 -10.85 19.82
C TRP A 36 10.69 -11.52 20.44
N GLU A 37 9.59 -11.65 19.69
CA GLU A 37 8.34 -12.27 20.15
C GLU A 37 8.56 -13.72 20.62
N LEU A 38 9.41 -14.47 19.90
CA LEU A 38 9.84 -15.83 20.26
C LEU A 38 10.61 -15.87 21.58
N PHE A 39 11.50 -14.90 21.83
CA PHE A 39 12.29 -14.84 23.06
C PHE A 39 11.47 -14.36 24.27
N SER A 40 10.42 -13.56 24.07
CA SER A 40 9.49 -13.13 25.12
C SER A 40 8.51 -14.22 25.58
N GLY A 41 8.52 -15.40 24.94
CA GLY A 41 7.64 -16.52 25.31
C GLY A 41 6.17 -16.31 24.94
N GLU A 42 5.87 -15.29 24.13
CA GLU A 42 4.56 -15.14 23.53
C GLU A 42 4.36 -16.25 22.49
N ARG A 43 3.17 -16.86 22.50
CA ARG A 43 2.87 -17.99 21.61
C ARG A 43 2.83 -17.46 20.18
N SER A 44 3.90 -17.73 19.44
CA SER A 44 3.99 -17.48 18.01
C SER A 44 2.70 -17.95 17.31
N ALA A 45 2.14 -17.10 16.44
CA ALA A 45 0.91 -17.36 15.69
C ALA A 45 1.01 -18.52 14.67
N LEU A 46 2.00 -19.41 14.82
CA LEU A 46 2.22 -20.65 14.08
C LEU A 46 1.17 -21.74 14.39
N HIS A 47 -0.09 -21.33 14.57
CA HIS A 47 -1.24 -22.22 14.51
C HIS A 47 -1.88 -22.12 13.13
N ALA A 48 -2.67 -23.12 12.73
CA ALA A 48 -3.26 -23.19 11.39
C ALA A 48 -3.97 -21.88 10.96
N ASN A 49 -4.67 -21.23 11.90
CA ASN A 49 -5.37 -19.96 11.66
C ASN A 49 -4.40 -18.80 11.38
N GLY A 50 -3.30 -18.69 12.12
CA GLY A 50 -2.31 -17.63 11.89
C GLY A 50 -1.53 -17.84 10.59
N LEU A 51 -1.25 -19.10 10.23
CA LEU A 51 -0.66 -19.41 8.93
C LEU A 51 -1.60 -19.07 7.76
N MET A 52 -2.90 -19.35 7.90
CA MET A 52 -3.91 -18.94 6.92
C MET A 52 -4.03 -17.41 6.81
N ALA A 53 -4.04 -16.69 7.93
CA ALA A 53 -4.06 -15.23 7.93
C ALA A 53 -2.80 -14.65 7.26
N LEU A 54 -1.62 -15.20 7.56
CA LEU A 54 -0.36 -14.82 6.91
C LEU A 54 -0.39 -15.09 5.41
N ALA A 55 -0.88 -16.25 4.98
CA ALA A 55 -1.01 -16.59 3.56
C ALA A 55 -1.96 -15.63 2.83
N TYR A 56 -3.07 -15.25 3.47
CA TYR A 56 -4.02 -14.28 2.92
C TYR A 56 -3.40 -12.88 2.80
N VAL A 57 -2.68 -12.40 3.81
CA VAL A 57 -2.03 -11.08 3.75
C VAL A 57 -0.87 -11.09 2.74
N ALA A 58 -0.05 -12.15 2.71
CA ALA A 58 1.12 -12.22 1.83
C ALA A 58 0.76 -12.43 0.35
N GLY A 59 -0.26 -13.25 0.06
CA GLY A 59 -0.67 -13.58 -1.30
C GLY A 59 -1.43 -12.43 -1.97
N PRO A 60 -2.77 -12.33 -1.77
CA PRO A 60 -3.56 -11.28 -2.39
C PRO A 60 -3.20 -9.87 -1.87
N GLY A 61 -3.00 -9.69 -0.57
CA GLY A 61 -2.69 -8.39 0.03
C GLY A 61 -1.28 -7.87 -0.24
N GLY A 62 -0.33 -8.77 -0.50
CA GLY A 62 1.07 -8.47 -0.76
C GLY A 62 1.41 -8.63 -2.23
N ALA A 63 1.67 -9.86 -2.65
CA ALA A 63 2.19 -10.17 -3.99
C ALA A 63 1.28 -9.66 -5.12
N LEU A 64 -0.02 -9.97 -5.06
CA LEU A 64 -0.97 -9.57 -6.09
C LEU A 64 -1.18 -8.05 -6.09
N MET A 65 -1.41 -7.45 -4.91
CA MET A 65 -1.58 -6.00 -4.77
C MET A 65 -0.39 -5.22 -5.36
N TYR A 66 0.84 -5.57 -4.95
CA TYR A 66 2.04 -4.89 -5.45
C TYR A 66 2.24 -5.10 -6.96
N TYR A 67 1.92 -6.29 -7.48
CA TYR A 67 1.97 -6.55 -8.92
C TYR A 67 1.00 -5.64 -9.70
N LEU A 68 -0.26 -5.57 -9.28
CA LEU A 68 -1.29 -4.70 -9.89
C LEU A 68 -0.92 -3.22 -9.78
N TYR A 69 -0.38 -2.79 -8.63
CA TYR A 69 0.04 -1.40 -8.44
C TYR A 69 1.21 -1.04 -9.37
N ASN A 70 2.24 -1.87 -9.44
CA ASN A 70 3.37 -1.64 -10.35
C ASN A 70 2.91 -1.63 -11.82
N ARG A 71 1.99 -2.52 -12.20
CA ARG A 71 1.39 -2.52 -13.54
C ARG A 71 0.57 -1.25 -13.81
N SER A 72 -0.11 -0.73 -12.81
CA SER A 72 -0.85 0.54 -12.89
C SER A 72 0.10 1.73 -13.06
N VAL A 73 1.25 1.72 -12.37
CA VAL A 73 2.29 2.75 -12.53
C VAL A 73 2.89 2.71 -13.94
N GLU A 74 3.13 1.52 -14.49
CA GLU A 74 3.67 1.34 -15.84
C GLU A 74 2.70 1.81 -16.93
N THR A 75 1.41 1.52 -16.78
CA THR A 75 0.37 1.83 -17.78
C THR A 75 -0.19 3.25 -17.67
N LEU A 76 -0.42 3.77 -16.46
CA LEU A 76 -1.06 5.07 -16.22
C LEU A 76 -0.08 6.17 -15.78
N GLY A 77 1.15 5.80 -15.40
CA GLY A 77 2.15 6.69 -14.80
C GLY A 77 1.94 6.87 -13.29
N ALA A 78 3.03 7.16 -12.57
CA ALA A 78 3.05 7.23 -11.11
C ALA A 78 2.00 8.20 -10.50
N GLY A 79 1.75 9.34 -11.13
CA GLY A 79 0.79 10.32 -10.61
C GLY A 79 -0.66 9.80 -10.56
N ARG A 80 -1.10 9.10 -11.61
CA ARG A 80 -2.46 8.54 -11.68
C ARG A 80 -2.58 7.27 -10.86
N ALA A 81 -1.55 6.42 -10.86
CA ALA A 81 -1.52 5.22 -10.04
C ALA A 81 -1.62 5.54 -8.54
N SER A 82 -0.88 6.55 -8.06
CA SER A 82 -1.03 7.02 -6.67
C SER A 82 -2.42 7.56 -6.37
N MET A 83 -3.11 8.15 -7.37
CA MET A 83 -4.47 8.65 -7.19
C MET A 83 -5.48 7.50 -6.97
N LEU A 84 -5.26 6.33 -7.58
CA LEU A 84 -6.08 5.13 -7.37
C LEU A 84 -5.97 4.58 -5.94
N LEU A 85 -4.83 4.78 -5.26
CA LEU A 85 -4.68 4.38 -3.86
C LEU A 85 -5.62 5.16 -2.92
N TYR A 86 -6.09 6.34 -3.31
CA TYR A 86 -7.10 7.03 -2.50
C TYR A 86 -8.49 6.40 -2.63
N LEU A 87 -8.80 5.78 -3.78
CA LEU A 87 -10.03 5.02 -3.95
C LEU A 87 -10.04 3.76 -3.06
N GLN A 88 -8.86 3.21 -2.76
CA GLN A 88 -8.71 2.12 -1.79
C GLN A 88 -9.36 2.47 -0.45
N THR A 89 -9.22 3.72 0.03
CA THR A 89 -9.82 4.15 1.30
C THR A 89 -11.34 4.04 1.30
N VAL A 90 -11.99 4.36 0.18
CA VAL A 90 -13.44 4.21 0.03
C VAL A 90 -13.83 2.74 0.00
N PHE A 91 -13.10 1.91 -0.76
CA PHE A 91 -13.36 0.46 -0.80
C PHE A 91 -13.19 -0.20 0.57
N VAL A 92 -12.17 0.18 1.34
CA VAL A 92 -11.95 -0.33 2.71
C VAL A 92 -13.15 -0.01 3.60
N ALA A 93 -13.66 1.22 3.57
CA ALA A 93 -14.83 1.62 4.36
C ALA A 93 -16.09 0.82 3.96
N VAL A 94 -16.35 0.68 2.66
CA VAL A 94 -17.49 -0.10 2.16
C VAL A 94 -17.38 -1.58 2.54
N LEU A 95 -16.19 -2.17 2.41
CA LEU A 95 -15.94 -3.56 2.78
C LEU A 95 -16.05 -3.77 4.30
N ALA A 96 -15.58 -2.82 5.12
CA ALA A 96 -15.75 -2.89 6.58
C ALA A 96 -17.24 -2.91 6.97
N TYR A 97 -18.05 -2.01 6.39
CA TYR A 97 -19.50 -2.01 6.61
C TYR A 97 -20.15 -3.34 6.18
N LEU A 98 -19.82 -3.86 5.00
CA LEU A 98 -20.48 -5.05 4.43
C LEU A 98 -20.03 -6.37 5.08
N PHE A 99 -18.74 -6.54 5.33
CA PHE A 99 -18.17 -7.82 5.80
C PHE A 99 -17.99 -7.88 7.31
N LEU A 100 -17.64 -6.76 7.95
CA LEU A 100 -17.41 -6.69 9.39
C LEU A 100 -18.71 -6.38 10.16
N GLY A 101 -19.74 -5.89 9.46
CA GLY A 101 -21.03 -5.52 10.06
C GLY A 101 -20.94 -4.30 10.98
N GLU A 102 -19.87 -3.51 10.85
CA GLU A 102 -19.70 -2.27 11.61
C GLU A 102 -20.79 -1.29 11.19
N SER A 103 -21.64 -0.90 12.15
CA SER A 103 -22.64 0.14 11.94
C SER A 103 -21.93 1.48 11.75
N LEU A 104 -21.95 1.99 10.51
CA LEU A 104 -21.47 3.33 10.14
C LEU A 104 -22.16 4.35 11.03
N HIS A 105 -21.45 4.83 12.03
CA HIS A 105 -21.93 5.93 12.86
C HIS A 105 -21.62 7.26 12.16
N ASP A 106 -22.24 8.33 12.63
CA ASP A 106 -22.08 9.67 12.05
C ASP A 106 -20.61 10.13 12.00
N TYR A 107 -19.77 9.65 12.93
CA TYR A 107 -18.33 9.93 12.94
C TYR A 107 -17.56 9.23 11.82
N ASP A 108 -17.96 8.02 11.40
CA ASP A 108 -17.35 7.34 10.24
C ASP A 108 -17.70 8.07 8.95
N LEU A 109 -18.92 8.59 8.87
CA LEU A 109 -19.39 9.40 7.75
C LEU A 109 -18.63 10.74 7.67
N ALA A 110 -18.40 11.39 8.82
CA ALA A 110 -17.61 12.61 8.90
C ALA A 110 -16.14 12.36 8.51
N GLY A 111 -15.56 11.24 8.96
CA GLY A 111 -14.22 10.81 8.57
C GLY A 111 -14.10 10.54 7.06
N ALA A 112 -15.07 9.81 6.49
CA ALA A 112 -15.14 9.55 5.05
C ALA A 112 -15.26 10.86 4.25
N ALA A 113 -16.11 11.78 4.68
CA ALA A 113 -16.25 13.09 4.05
C ALA A 113 -14.96 13.91 4.10
N PHE A 114 -14.23 13.85 5.22
CA PHE A 114 -12.96 14.55 5.38
C PHE A 114 -11.86 13.99 4.46
N ILE A 115 -11.80 12.66 4.33
CA ILE A 115 -10.88 11.98 3.40
C ILE A 115 -11.20 12.37 1.95
N VAL A 116 -12.48 12.35 1.56
CA VAL A 116 -12.92 12.75 0.21
C VAL A 116 -12.59 14.22 -0.04
N ALA A 117 -12.82 15.11 0.92
CA ALA A 117 -12.46 16.52 0.79
C ALA A 117 -10.95 16.73 0.63
N GLY A 118 -10.13 16.05 1.44
CA GLY A 118 -8.67 16.08 1.34
C GLY A 118 -8.18 15.53 0.00
N LEU A 119 -8.80 14.46 -0.50
CA LEU A 119 -8.53 13.90 -1.82
C LEU A 119 -8.83 14.90 -2.94
N LEU A 120 -10.02 15.50 -2.91
CA LEU A 120 -10.43 16.50 -3.91
C LEU A 120 -9.50 17.70 -3.91
N LEU A 121 -9.08 18.19 -2.74
CA LEU A 121 -8.09 19.26 -2.63
C LEU A 121 -6.73 18.85 -3.21
N ALA A 122 -6.22 17.67 -2.84
CA ALA A 122 -4.93 17.17 -3.32
C ALA A 122 -4.91 16.95 -4.84
N THR A 123 -6.05 16.60 -5.43
CA THR A 123 -6.17 16.30 -6.86
C THR A 123 -6.56 17.53 -7.70
N ALA A 124 -7.30 18.49 -7.13
CA ALA A 124 -7.60 19.77 -7.77
C ALA A 124 -6.36 20.69 -7.82
N ILE A 125 -5.47 20.61 -6.82
CA ILE A 125 -4.21 21.35 -6.82
C ILE A 125 -3.22 20.66 -7.77
N LYS A 126 -3.33 20.95 -9.06
CA LYS A 126 -2.39 20.49 -10.07
C LYS A 126 -0.98 21.00 -9.71
N PRO A 127 0.01 20.12 -9.43
CA PRO A 127 1.36 20.58 -9.21
C PRO A 127 1.82 21.27 -10.50
N ARG A 128 2.12 22.57 -10.42
CA ARG A 128 2.71 23.32 -11.53
C ARG A 128 4.06 22.68 -11.83
N GLN A 129 4.10 21.76 -12.79
CA GLN A 129 5.33 21.13 -13.24
C GLN A 129 6.22 22.25 -13.78
N ARG A 130 7.21 22.68 -12.99
CA ARG A 130 8.26 23.59 -13.45
C ARG A 130 9.05 22.82 -14.49
N THR A 131 8.79 23.10 -15.77
CA THR A 131 9.64 22.72 -16.90
C THR A 131 11.01 23.33 -16.63
N VAL A 132 11.95 22.51 -16.15
CA VAL A 132 13.36 22.90 -16.08
C VAL A 132 13.88 22.80 -17.52
N HIS A 133 13.89 23.94 -18.22
CA HIS A 133 14.69 24.09 -19.42
C HIS A 133 16.15 23.96 -19.03
N VAL A 134 16.75 22.81 -19.34
CA VAL A 134 18.21 22.68 -19.36
C VAL A 134 18.64 23.23 -20.72
N ALA A 135 19.27 24.40 -20.68
CA ALA A 135 19.96 25.02 -21.81
C ALA A 135 21.35 24.40 -21.98
#